data_AF-A0A954GTV3-F1
#
_entry.id   AF-A0A954GTV3-F1
#
_cell.length_a   1.000
_cell.length_b   1.000
_cell.length_c   1.000
_cell.angle_alpha   90.00
_cell.angle_beta   90.00
_cell.angle_gamma   90.00
#
_symmetry.space_group_name_H-M   'P 1'
#
loop_
_entity.id
_entity.type
_entity.pdbx_description
1 polymer ?
#
loop_
_entity_poly.entity_id
_entity_poly.type
_entity_poly.pdbx_seq_one_letter_code
_entity_poly.pdbx_strand_id
1 'polypeptide(L)'
;MQTDEPPARFDLEHKLAEYRSSPDYLDEPLRPQYHFSPEINWMNDPNGLVYHDGEYHLFYQYNPAGNSWGHMSWGHAVSKDLSHWEHLPLAIPEADGIMAFSGCCVVDHNNTSGFGVNNNPPMVAIYTGHGHGKQVQNIAYSNDRGRT
;
A
#
# COMPACT_ATOMS: atom_id res chain seq x y z
N MET A 1 3.46 -9.97 -26.28
CA MET A 1 4.14 -9.46 -25.07
C MET A 1 3.63 -8.06 -24.92
N GLN A 2 2.62 -7.88 -24.06
CA GLN A 2 2.01 -6.57 -23.85
C GLN A 2 3.05 -5.72 -23.13
N THR A 3 3.34 -4.55 -23.68
CA THR A 3 4.28 -3.59 -23.11
C THR A 3 3.55 -2.94 -21.94
N ASP A 4 3.54 -3.64 -20.80
CA ASP A 4 2.83 -3.24 -19.61
C ASP A 4 3.68 -2.19 -18.89
N GLU A 5 3.47 -0.91 -19.21
CA GLU A 5 3.82 0.15 -18.28
C GLU A 5 2.76 0.16 -17.16
N PRO A 6 3.14 0.42 -15.90
CA PRO A 6 2.16 0.57 -14.83
C PRO A 6 1.15 1.67 -15.21
N PRO A 7 -0.14 1.52 -14.86
CA PRO A 7 -1.12 2.55 -15.13
C PRO A 7 -0.70 3.84 -14.42
N ALA A 8 -0.93 4.97 -15.07
CA ALA A 8 -0.78 6.25 -14.40
C ALA A 8 -1.70 6.30 -13.17
N ARG A 9 -1.26 6.93 -12.08
CA ARG A 9 -2.07 7.14 -10.86
C ARG A 9 -3.49 7.66 -11.15
N PHE A 10 -3.64 8.45 -12.20
CA PHE A 10 -4.94 8.98 -12.64
C PHE A 10 -5.92 7.90 -13.10
N ASP A 11 -5.44 6.82 -13.73
CA ASP A 11 -6.29 5.70 -14.17
C ASP A 11 -6.83 4.89 -12.98
N LEU A 12 -6.00 4.65 -11.96
CA LEU A 12 -6.43 3.96 -10.75
C LEU A 12 -7.53 4.72 -10.01
N GLU A 13 -7.34 6.03 -9.77
CA GLU A 13 -8.33 6.86 -9.08
C GLU A 13 -9.65 6.95 -9.84
N HIS A 14 -9.60 7.02 -11.17
CA HIS A 14 -10.80 6.99 -12.01
C HIS A 14 -11.56 5.67 -11.87
N LYS A 15 -10.87 4.53 -11.96
CA LYS A 15 -11.46 3.19 -11.77
C LYS A 15 -12.05 3.00 -10.38
N LEU A 16 -11.36 3.48 -9.35
CA LEU A 16 -11.86 3.47 -7.97
C LEU A 16 -13.10 4.34 -7.83
N ALA A 17 -13.12 5.54 -8.41
CA ALA A 17 -14.28 6.42 -8.38
C ALA A 17 -15.50 5.79 -9.07
N GLU A 18 -15.29 5.15 -10.22
CA GLU A 18 -16.33 4.39 -10.93
C GLU A 18 -16.86 3.25 -10.05
N TYR A 19 -15.99 2.40 -9.49
CA TYR A 19 -16.38 1.28 -8.63
C TYR A 19 -17.12 1.75 -7.35
N ARG A 20 -16.63 2.79 -6.68
CA ARG A 20 -17.26 3.39 -5.49
C ARG A 20 -18.64 3.99 -5.78
N SER A 21 -18.91 4.36 -7.03
CA SER A 21 -20.23 4.86 -7.46
C SER A 21 -21.20 3.75 -7.89
N SER A 22 -20.72 2.51 -7.99
CA SER A 22 -21.53 1.37 -8.42
C SER A 22 -22.51 0.92 -7.33
N PRO A 23 -23.68 0.34 -7.69
CA PRO A 23 -24.66 -0.13 -6.71
C PRO A 23 -24.14 -1.29 -5.85
N ASP A 24 -23.16 -2.04 -6.36
CA ASP A 24 -22.59 -3.22 -5.70
C ASP A 24 -21.28 -2.89 -4.95
N TYR A 25 -21.03 -1.61 -4.62
CA TYR A 25 -19.82 -1.20 -3.92
C TYR A 25 -19.65 -1.99 -2.61
N LEU A 26 -18.66 -2.87 -2.61
CA LEU A 26 -18.35 -3.81 -1.53
C LEU A 26 -19.45 -4.86 -1.23
N ASP A 27 -20.50 -4.96 -2.05
CA ASP A 27 -21.65 -5.87 -1.84
C ASP A 27 -21.71 -7.01 -2.88
N GLU A 28 -20.58 -7.32 -3.51
CA GLU A 28 -20.47 -8.41 -4.49
C GLU A 28 -20.60 -9.79 -3.80
N PRO A 29 -21.25 -10.79 -4.42
CA PRO A 29 -21.54 -12.09 -3.76
C PRO A 29 -20.34 -12.86 -3.20
N LEU A 30 -19.16 -12.65 -3.78
CA LEU A 30 -17.92 -13.34 -3.38
C LEU A 30 -16.99 -12.47 -2.54
N ARG A 31 -17.40 -11.24 -2.22
CA ARG A 31 -16.56 -10.32 -1.44
C ARG A 31 -16.68 -10.62 0.06
N PRO A 32 -15.56 -10.88 0.76
CA PRO A 32 -15.59 -11.07 2.20
C PRO A 32 -16.06 -9.79 2.90
N GLN A 33 -16.99 -9.95 3.85
CA GLN A 33 -17.52 -8.83 4.65
C GLN A 33 -16.77 -8.61 5.97
N TYR A 34 -15.93 -9.57 6.37
CA TYR A 34 -15.19 -9.54 7.65
C TYR A 34 -13.67 -9.63 7.48
N HIS A 35 -13.18 -10.08 6.32
CA HIS A 35 -11.76 -10.14 6.02
C HIS A 35 -11.42 -9.03 5.05
N PHE A 36 -10.25 -8.42 5.22
CA PHE A 36 -9.79 -7.39 4.31
C PHE A 36 -9.70 -7.90 2.86
N SER A 37 -10.16 -7.10 1.92
CA SER A 37 -9.92 -7.25 0.48
C SER A 37 -9.72 -5.85 -0.10
N PRO A 38 -8.84 -5.64 -1.10
CA PRO A 38 -8.72 -4.36 -1.77
C PRO A 38 -10.04 -4.03 -2.48
N GLU A 39 -10.32 -2.75 -2.69
CA GLU A 39 -11.54 -2.33 -3.41
C GLU A 39 -11.60 -2.96 -4.81
N ILE A 40 -10.49 -2.92 -5.54
CA ILE A 40 -10.33 -3.53 -6.86
C ILE A 40 -8.95 -4.20 -6.98
N ASN A 41 -8.79 -5.05 -8.00
CA ASN A 41 -7.52 -5.67 -8.44
C ASN A 41 -6.92 -6.73 -7.50
N TRP A 42 -5.63 -7.00 -7.67
CA TRP A 42 -4.91 -8.12 -7.05
C TRP A 42 -4.13 -7.67 -5.80
N MET A 43 -4.24 -8.45 -4.72
CA MET A 43 -3.37 -8.35 -3.55
C MET A 43 -2.70 -9.69 -3.22
N ASN A 44 -1.57 -9.64 -2.53
CA ASN A 44 -0.97 -10.81 -1.85
C ASN A 44 -0.51 -10.49 -0.43
N ASP A 45 0.78 -10.59 -0.13
CA ASP A 45 1.33 -10.59 1.22
C ASP A 45 0.95 -9.31 1.99
N PRO A 46 0.60 -9.41 3.29
CA PRO A 46 0.56 -8.25 4.16
C PRO A 46 1.97 -7.68 4.35
N ASN A 47 2.08 -6.36 4.38
CA ASN A 47 3.32 -5.62 4.56
C ASN A 47 3.14 -4.54 5.62
N GLY A 48 4.26 -4.03 6.13
CA GLY A 48 4.25 -2.77 6.89
C GLY A 48 3.37 -2.74 8.13
N LEU A 49 2.98 -3.90 8.69
CA LEU A 49 2.00 -3.97 9.78
C LEU A 49 2.50 -3.21 11.01
N VAL A 50 1.81 -2.12 11.37
CA VAL A 50 2.22 -1.27 12.49
C VAL A 50 1.01 -0.62 13.14
N TYR A 51 1.03 -0.47 14.46
CA TYR A 51 0.08 0.35 15.19
C TYR A 51 0.72 1.69 15.51
N HIS A 52 0.07 2.78 15.11
CA HIS A 52 0.59 4.12 15.33
C HIS A 52 -0.56 5.13 15.52
N ASP A 53 -0.44 5.96 16.55
CA ASP A 53 -1.36 7.08 16.83
C ASP A 53 -2.86 6.72 16.79
N GLY A 54 -3.22 5.57 17.39
CA GLY A 54 -4.62 5.12 17.48
C GLY A 54 -5.08 4.21 16.35
N GLU A 55 -4.27 3.96 15.33
CA GLU A 55 -4.66 3.22 14.13
C GLU A 55 -3.73 2.02 13.87
N TYR A 56 -4.33 0.90 13.45
CA TYR A 56 -3.64 -0.21 12.83
C TYR A 56 -3.47 0.08 11.34
N HIS A 57 -2.23 0.04 10.86
CA HIS A 57 -1.89 0.17 9.46
C HIS A 57 -1.70 -1.22 8.85
N LEU A 58 -2.44 -1.48 7.77
CA LEU A 58 -2.24 -2.61 6.88
C LEU A 58 -1.71 -2.07 5.55
N PHE A 59 -0.44 -2.31 5.28
CA PHE A 59 0.06 -2.25 3.91
C PHE A 59 0.00 -3.65 3.31
N TYR A 60 -0.02 -3.75 1.99
CA TYR A 60 -0.09 -5.05 1.33
C TYR A 60 0.47 -4.95 -0.09
N GLN A 61 1.07 -6.03 -0.55
CA GLN A 61 1.47 -6.15 -1.95
C GLN A 61 0.22 -6.01 -2.83
N TYR A 62 0.29 -5.10 -3.79
CA TYR A 62 -0.84 -4.70 -4.60
C TYR A 62 -0.43 -4.47 -6.06
N ASN A 63 -1.25 -4.94 -7.00
CA ASN A 63 -1.15 -4.56 -8.40
C ASN A 63 -2.22 -3.51 -8.74
N PRO A 64 -1.88 -2.22 -8.87
CA PRO A 64 -2.83 -1.19 -9.30
C PRO A 64 -3.23 -1.29 -10.78
N ALA A 65 -2.45 -2.02 -11.60
CA ALA A 65 -2.68 -2.22 -13.04
C ALA A 65 -3.78 -3.22 -13.37
N GLY A 66 -4.03 -4.19 -12.51
CA GLY A 66 -5.01 -5.23 -12.80
C GLY A 66 -5.06 -6.37 -11.80
N ASN A 67 -5.86 -7.37 -12.13
CA ASN A 67 -6.21 -8.49 -11.26
C ASN A 67 -5.26 -9.70 -11.38
N SER A 68 -4.04 -9.49 -11.86
CA SER A 68 -2.99 -10.52 -11.95
C SER A 68 -1.73 -10.08 -11.23
N TRP A 69 -0.77 -10.98 -11.06
CA TRP A 69 0.55 -10.62 -10.56
C TRP A 69 1.31 -9.75 -11.58
N GLY A 70 1.96 -8.68 -11.11
CA GLY A 70 2.71 -7.68 -11.89
C GLY A 70 2.63 -6.30 -11.22
N HIS A 71 3.52 -5.37 -11.58
CA HIS A 71 3.49 -3.98 -11.08
C HIS A 71 3.39 -3.82 -9.56
N MET A 72 4.13 -4.65 -8.81
CA MET A 72 3.96 -4.70 -7.37
C MET A 72 4.28 -3.36 -6.71
N SER A 73 3.30 -2.90 -5.95
CA SER A 73 3.28 -1.67 -5.17
C SER A 73 2.75 -2.01 -3.77
N TRP A 74 2.82 -1.08 -2.82
CA TRP A 74 2.13 -1.22 -1.53
C TRP A 74 0.80 -0.47 -1.55
N GLY A 75 -0.30 -1.22 -1.50
CA GLY A 75 -1.61 -0.71 -1.12
C GLY A 75 -1.64 -0.41 0.39
N HIS A 76 -2.62 0.39 0.82
CA HIS A 76 -2.70 0.85 2.21
C HIS A 76 -4.14 0.96 2.69
N ALA A 77 -4.39 0.46 3.90
CA ALA A 77 -5.61 0.69 4.64
C ALA A 77 -5.31 0.89 6.12
N VAL A 78 -6.20 1.57 6.82
CA VAL A 78 -6.14 1.74 8.28
C VAL A 78 -7.40 1.22 8.95
N SER A 79 -7.27 0.78 10.20
CA SER A 79 -8.38 0.35 11.02
C SER A 79 -8.17 0.74 12.47
N LYS A 80 -9.25 0.96 13.22
CA LYS A 80 -9.20 1.16 14.67
C LYS A 80 -9.48 -0.11 15.46
N ASP A 81 -10.00 -1.15 14.80
CA ASP A 81 -10.52 -2.37 15.44
C ASP A 81 -10.17 -3.68 14.69
N LEU A 82 -9.33 -3.60 13.66
CA LEU A 82 -8.91 -4.71 12.78
C LEU A 82 -10.04 -5.37 11.99
N SER A 83 -11.25 -4.82 12.02
CA SER A 83 -12.44 -5.38 11.36
C SER A 83 -13.01 -4.42 10.31
N HIS A 84 -13.07 -3.13 10.62
CA HIS A 84 -13.52 -2.09 9.70
C HIS A 84 -12.30 -1.34 9.14
N TRP A 85 -12.18 -1.30 7.82
CA TRP A 85 -11.01 -0.77 7.13
C TRP A 85 -11.36 0.45 6.29
N GLU A 86 -10.58 1.52 6.44
CA GLU A 86 -10.57 2.68 5.55
C GLU A 86 -9.45 2.47 4.53
N HIS A 87 -9.81 2.37 3.25
CA HIS A 87 -8.84 2.30 2.16
C HIS A 87 -8.20 3.67 1.92
N LEU A 88 -6.87 3.70 1.87
CA LEU A 88 -6.10 4.91 1.64
C LEU A 88 -5.43 4.86 0.25
N PRO A 89 -4.93 6.01 -0.25
CA PRO A 89 -4.17 6.04 -1.50
C PRO A 89 -2.99 5.06 -1.48
N LEU A 90 -2.53 4.67 -2.68
CA LEU A 90 -1.35 3.84 -2.85
C LEU A 90 -0.13 4.44 -2.12
N ALA A 91 0.51 3.67 -1.25
CA ALA A 91 1.56 4.16 -0.37
C ALA A 91 2.95 4.14 -1.02
N ILE A 92 3.36 3.00 -1.58
CA ILE A 92 4.65 2.87 -2.26
C ILE A 92 4.40 2.35 -3.68
N PRO A 93 4.39 3.21 -4.71
CA PRO A 93 4.21 2.76 -6.09
C PRO A 93 5.45 2.02 -6.59
N GLU A 94 5.26 1.13 -7.56
CA GLU A 94 6.34 0.79 -8.50
C GLU A 94 6.88 2.09 -9.14
N ALA A 95 8.20 2.21 -9.19
CA ALA A 95 8.87 3.36 -9.81
C ALA A 95 10.17 2.93 -10.48
N ASP A 96 10.51 3.57 -11.60
CA ASP A 96 11.78 3.37 -12.32
C ASP A 96 12.08 1.90 -12.68
N GLY A 97 11.04 1.11 -12.96
CA GLY A 97 11.16 -0.33 -13.26
C GLY A 97 11.53 -1.20 -12.06
N ILE A 98 11.38 -0.66 -10.85
CA ILE A 98 11.57 -1.35 -9.57
C ILE A 98 10.22 -1.55 -8.90
N MET A 99 9.79 -2.81 -8.84
CA MET A 99 8.63 -3.22 -8.07
C MET A 99 8.93 -3.17 -6.56
N ALA A 100 7.98 -2.67 -5.77
CA ALA A 100 8.01 -2.76 -4.32
C ALA A 100 7.48 -4.14 -3.91
N PHE A 101 8.38 -4.99 -3.40
CA PHE A 101 8.07 -6.28 -2.80
C PHE A 101 7.87 -6.14 -1.29
N SER A 102 7.57 -7.27 -0.65
CA SER A 102 7.25 -7.35 0.77
C SER A 102 8.32 -6.72 1.68
N GLY A 103 7.85 -6.30 2.86
CA GLY A 103 8.66 -5.61 3.85
C GLY A 103 7.89 -5.26 5.12
N CYS A 104 8.51 -4.46 5.97
CA CYS A 104 7.98 -4.05 7.27
C CYS A 104 8.02 -2.53 7.46
N CYS A 105 7.32 -2.05 8.48
CA CYS A 105 7.36 -0.67 8.93
C CYS A 105 7.75 -0.63 10.40
N VAL A 106 8.47 0.41 10.80
CA VAL A 106 8.79 0.74 12.19
C VAL A 106 8.49 2.21 12.46
N VAL A 107 8.10 2.54 13.69
CA VAL A 107 8.03 3.94 14.14
C VAL A 107 9.36 4.29 14.81
N ASP A 108 10.12 5.19 14.20
CA ASP A 108 11.45 5.58 14.67
C ASP A 108 11.35 6.65 15.76
N HIS A 109 10.92 6.24 16.95
CA HIS A 109 10.66 7.12 18.08
C HIS A 109 11.83 8.02 18.50
N ASN A 110 13.06 7.54 18.29
CA ASN A 110 14.28 8.26 18.66
C ASN A 110 14.91 9.03 17.49
N ASN A 111 14.23 9.08 16.34
CA ASN A 111 14.72 9.70 15.11
C ASN A 111 16.15 9.25 14.75
N THR A 112 16.44 7.97 14.92
CA THR A 112 17.76 7.38 14.63
C THR A 112 18.11 7.42 13.14
N SER A 113 17.09 7.45 12.29
CA SER A 113 17.21 7.65 10.84
C SER A 113 17.50 9.10 10.44
N GLY A 114 17.13 10.07 11.28
CA GLY A 114 17.19 11.50 10.97
C GLY A 114 16.07 12.02 10.07
N PHE A 115 15.06 11.20 9.73
CA PHE A 115 13.95 11.60 8.84
C PHE A 115 12.79 12.33 9.54
N GLY A 116 12.75 12.30 10.87
CA GLY A 116 11.69 12.93 11.66
C GLY A 116 11.72 14.45 11.58
N VAL A 117 10.54 15.06 11.49
CA VAL A 117 10.35 16.52 11.40
C VAL A 117 9.51 17.02 12.58
N ASN A 118 9.78 18.22 13.07
CA ASN A 118 9.01 18.89 14.14
C ASN A 118 8.86 18.06 15.44
N ASN A 119 9.87 17.26 15.79
CA ASN A 119 9.84 16.31 16.92
C ASN A 119 8.77 15.20 16.82
N ASN A 120 8.20 14.97 15.63
CA ASN A 120 7.33 13.83 15.38
C ASN A 120 8.17 12.64 14.90
N PRO A 121 7.94 11.44 15.44
CA PRO A 121 8.66 10.25 15.00
C PRO A 121 8.18 9.83 13.61
N PRO A 122 9.09 9.58 12.64
CA PRO A 122 8.69 9.14 11.32
C PRO A 122 8.31 7.65 11.36
N MET A 123 7.38 7.25 10.49
CA MET A 123 7.21 5.85 10.13
C MET A 123 8.21 5.52 9.03
N VAL A 124 9.02 4.48 9.19
CA VAL A 124 10.03 4.05 8.22
C VAL A 124 9.64 2.68 7.68
N ALA A 125 9.42 2.60 6.38
CA ALA A 125 9.23 1.34 5.66
C ALA A 125 10.59 0.80 5.21
N ILE A 126 10.82 -0.49 5.40
CA ILE A 126 11.95 -1.24 4.86
C ILE A 126 11.38 -2.35 3.98
N TYR A 127 11.72 -2.34 2.70
CA TYR A 127 11.09 -3.21 1.71
C TYR A 127 12.08 -3.71 0.67
N THR A 128 11.76 -4.84 0.04
CA THR A 128 12.57 -5.36 -1.06
C THR A 128 12.21 -4.63 -2.35
N GLY A 129 13.17 -3.97 -2.99
CA GLY A 129 13.04 -3.50 -4.37
C GLY A 129 13.43 -4.62 -5.34
N HIS A 130 12.53 -5.00 -6.24
CA HIS A 130 12.78 -6.01 -7.27
C HIS A 130 12.73 -5.40 -8.68
N GLY A 131 13.86 -5.45 -9.38
CA GLY A 131 13.97 -4.94 -10.74
C GLY A 131 15.37 -5.16 -11.30
N HIS A 132 15.51 -5.07 -12.62
CA HIS A 132 16.78 -5.25 -13.34
C HIS A 132 17.57 -6.52 -12.95
N GLY A 133 16.85 -7.61 -12.66
CA GLY A 133 17.45 -8.90 -12.26
C GLY A 133 18.05 -8.93 -10.86
N LYS A 134 17.71 -7.97 -9.99
CA LYS A 134 18.19 -7.89 -8.61
C LYS A 134 17.05 -7.73 -7.63
N GLN A 135 17.32 -8.14 -6.39
CA GLN A 135 16.54 -7.80 -5.20
C GLN A 135 17.45 -7.05 -4.23
N VAL A 136 17.05 -5.85 -3.83
CA VAL A 136 17.80 -4.98 -2.92
C VAL A 136 16.89 -4.50 -1.81
N GLN A 137 17.46 -4.06 -0.69
CA GLN A 137 16.69 -3.51 0.42
C GLN A 137 16.63 -1.99 0.28
N ASN A 138 15.41 -1.47 0.21
CA ASN A 138 15.12 -0.06 0.09
C ASN A 138 14.44 0.43 1.38
N ILE A 139 14.48 1.75 1.58
CA ILE A 139 13.77 2.42 2.67
C ILE A 139 12.93 3.57 2.13
N ALA A 140 11.77 3.79 2.73
CA ALA A 140 10.93 4.97 2.57
C ALA A 140 10.51 5.47 3.95
N TYR A 141 10.09 6.73 4.07
CA TYR A 141 9.66 7.29 5.35
C TYR A 141 8.45 8.19 5.16
N SER A 142 7.67 8.29 6.23
CA SER A 142 6.48 9.12 6.32
C SER A 142 6.53 10.00 7.57
N ASN A 143 6.20 11.28 7.41
CA ASN A 143 6.08 12.26 8.48
C ASN A 143 4.61 12.66 8.77
N ASP A 144 3.65 12.00 8.15
CA ASP A 144 2.21 12.30 8.25
C ASP A 144 1.39 11.11 8.75
N ARG A 145 2.03 10.24 9.55
CA ARG A 145 1.46 9.00 10.11
C ARG A 145 1.14 7.97 9.01
N GLY A 146 2.07 7.77 8.09
CA GLY A 146 1.99 6.75 7.05
C GLY A 146 0.98 7.07 5.96
N ARG A 147 0.57 8.33 5.78
CA ARG A 147 -0.39 8.71 4.72
C ARG A 147 0.32 8.95 3.39
N THR A 148 1.54 9.48 3.42
CA THR A 148 2.46 9.62 2.27
C THR A 148 3.91 9.38 2.68
#